data_AF-A0A821MB76-F1
#
_entry.id   AF-A0A821MB76-F1
#
_cell.length_a   1.000
_cell.length_b   1.000
_cell.length_c   1.000
_cell.angle_alpha   90.00
_cell.angle_beta   90.00
_cell.angle_gamma   90.00
#
_symmetry.space_group_name_H-M   'P 1'
#
loop_
_entity.id
_entity.type
_entity.pdbx_description
1 polymer ?
#
loop_
_entity_poly.entity_id
_entity_poly.type
_entity_poly.pdbx_seq_one_letter_code
_entity_poly.pdbx_strand_id
1 'polypeptide(L)'
;MKKITRQRGRPTQKTELNHEVVLKLAAKAFAAKGFDGVRLTDIANELGVVKSLIHYHYQSKENLWLKTIEWLREKLFMRTQEMGRYFKDLEGIALYKAFNRQYIYFSAEYPEFHKIVTFETSSDSERSVWLVDNILRPLHFILEEMEKENKKTHLFKDIPVANYSTIMIGAGNIFFAQANQMKLQYGINVFDKNQIEKHADIVNDILFHGLLNTKDKPMFNTEQLQSAFIQRYGESETACYFSPGRVNLIGEHIDYNGGYVLPATISSGISAIVSKRKDAVLRIFAMEFNEEVSFSVNDTFTCHAERSEATTHWADYIKATLQVLKDNKVELGGADILIASDLPLGSGLSSSAALECLIAFIFNQKYYSENKTPLALDAQQAERKYVGVNCGIMDQFAVAN
;
A
#
# COMPACT_ATOMS: atom_id res chain seq x y z
N MET A 1 48.16 -35.13 -29.67
CA MET A 1 47.74 -33.90 -30.39
C MET A 1 47.02 -34.27 -31.68
N LYS A 2 45.68 -34.20 -31.74
CA LYS A 2 44.92 -34.32 -33.00
C LYS A 2 44.51 -32.91 -33.44
N LYS A 3 45.03 -32.45 -34.58
CA LYS A 3 44.64 -31.19 -35.24
C LYS A 3 43.17 -31.26 -35.63
N ILE A 4 42.35 -30.39 -35.05
CA ILE A 4 40.96 -30.18 -35.48
C ILE A 4 41.02 -29.29 -36.73
N THR A 5 40.73 -29.88 -37.89
CA THR A 5 40.57 -29.19 -39.17
C THR A 5 39.32 -28.30 -39.15
N ARG A 6 39.53 -26.99 -39.30
CA ARG A 6 38.48 -25.98 -39.45
C ARG A 6 37.73 -26.24 -40.77
N GLN A 7 36.47 -26.67 -40.71
CA GLN A 7 35.61 -26.76 -41.90
C GLN A 7 35.38 -25.34 -42.45
N ARG A 8 35.82 -25.11 -43.70
CA ARG A 8 35.43 -23.94 -44.50
C ARG A 8 34.05 -24.24 -45.10
N GLY A 9 33.00 -23.83 -44.39
CA GLY A 9 31.63 -23.76 -44.90
C GLY A 9 31.02 -22.43 -44.48
N ARG A 10 30.42 -21.69 -45.42
CA ARG A 10 29.62 -20.50 -45.12
C ARG A 10 28.47 -20.95 -44.22
N PRO A 11 28.29 -20.40 -43.00
CA PRO A 11 27.22 -20.84 -42.12
C PRO A 11 25.88 -20.65 -42.85
N THR A 12 25.14 -21.74 -43.03
CA THR A 12 23.80 -21.75 -43.61
C THR A 12 22.86 -20.99 -42.68
N GLN A 13 22.13 -20.02 -43.23
CA GLN A 13 21.05 -19.28 -42.59
C GLN A 13 20.00 -20.24 -42.01
N LYS A 14 20.12 -20.61 -40.73
CA LYS A 14 19.04 -21.07 -39.82
C LYS A 14 19.59 -21.52 -38.46
N THR A 15 20.49 -20.73 -37.88
CA THR A 15 20.64 -20.77 -36.42
C THR A 15 19.78 -19.64 -35.91
N GLU A 16 18.52 -19.95 -35.61
CA GLU A 16 17.57 -18.97 -35.11
C GLU A 16 18.10 -18.46 -33.76
N LEU A 17 18.55 -17.21 -33.74
CA LEU A 17 19.15 -16.61 -32.57
C LEU A 17 18.04 -16.40 -31.53
N ASN A 18 18.16 -17.00 -30.34
CA ASN A 18 17.21 -16.73 -29.28
C ASN A 18 17.42 -15.30 -28.75
N HIS A 19 16.58 -14.38 -29.22
CA HIS A 19 16.66 -12.96 -28.91
C HIS A 19 16.58 -12.68 -27.40
N GLU A 20 15.75 -13.40 -26.65
CA GLU A 20 15.64 -13.18 -25.20
C GLU A 20 16.94 -13.56 -24.48
N VAL A 21 17.58 -14.65 -24.88
CA VAL A 21 18.89 -15.05 -24.32
C VAL A 21 19.96 -14.00 -24.64
N VAL A 22 19.95 -13.45 -25.86
CA VAL A 22 20.90 -12.41 -26.28
C VAL A 22 20.71 -11.14 -25.46
N LEU A 23 19.47 -10.67 -25.30
CA LEU A 23 19.16 -9.45 -24.54
C LEU A 23 19.47 -9.62 -23.06
N LYS A 24 19.21 -10.80 -22.48
CA LYS A 24 19.58 -11.11 -21.09
C LYS A 24 21.09 -11.08 -20.85
N LEU A 25 21.89 -11.64 -21.78
CA LEU A 25 23.35 -11.58 -21.68
C LEU A 25 23.88 -10.16 -21.95
N ALA A 26 23.30 -9.45 -22.90
CA ALA A 26 23.63 -8.05 -23.16
C ALA A 26 23.35 -7.18 -21.92
N ALA A 27 22.22 -7.37 -21.24
CA ALA A 27 21.87 -6.67 -20.00
C ALA A 27 22.94 -6.88 -18.93
N LYS A 28 23.37 -8.13 -18.70
CA LYS A 28 24.45 -8.44 -17.76
C LYS A 28 25.77 -7.78 -18.14
N ALA A 29 26.13 -7.83 -19.42
CA ALA A 29 27.37 -7.24 -19.91
C ALA A 29 27.37 -5.71 -19.73
N PHE A 30 26.29 -5.03 -20.10
CA PHE A 30 26.15 -3.58 -19.95
C PHE A 30 26.08 -3.15 -18.49
N ALA A 31 25.38 -3.90 -17.64
CA ALA A 31 25.32 -3.63 -16.20
C ALA A 31 26.68 -3.78 -15.50
N ALA A 32 27.55 -4.68 -15.99
CA ALA A 32 28.84 -4.94 -15.39
C ALA A 32 29.96 -4.01 -15.91
N LYS A 33 29.92 -3.62 -17.19
CA LYS A 33 31.04 -2.92 -17.86
C LYS A 33 30.68 -1.55 -18.43
N GLY A 34 29.41 -1.14 -18.38
CA GLY A 34 28.90 0.03 -19.07
C GLY A 34 28.88 -0.14 -20.60
N PHE A 35 28.34 0.85 -21.31
CA PHE A 35 28.27 0.80 -22.77
C PHE A 35 29.66 0.69 -23.42
N ASP A 36 30.60 1.54 -23.01
CA ASP A 36 31.93 1.63 -23.62
C ASP A 36 32.80 0.41 -23.35
N GLY A 37 32.67 -0.20 -22.17
CA GLY A 37 33.42 -1.40 -21.80
C GLY A 37 32.94 -2.69 -22.50
N VAL A 38 31.73 -2.70 -23.06
CA VAL A 38 31.19 -3.87 -23.76
C VAL A 38 31.68 -3.95 -25.20
N ARG A 39 32.16 -5.14 -25.57
CA ARG A 39 32.46 -5.52 -26.96
C ARG A 39 31.47 -6.57 -27.45
N LEU A 40 30.92 -6.39 -28.66
CA LEU A 40 30.02 -7.37 -29.28
C LEU A 40 30.65 -8.75 -29.47
N THR A 41 31.98 -8.83 -29.56
CA THR A 41 32.72 -10.10 -29.60
C THR A 41 32.55 -10.91 -28.32
N ASP A 42 32.50 -10.24 -27.17
CA ASP A 42 32.45 -10.91 -25.87
C ASP A 42 31.08 -11.54 -25.68
N ILE A 43 30.01 -10.81 -26.04
CA ILE A 43 28.64 -11.32 -26.05
C ILE A 43 28.49 -12.50 -27.02
N ALA A 44 29.10 -12.40 -28.22
CA ALA A 44 29.07 -13.50 -29.20
C ALA A 44 29.77 -14.76 -28.69
N ASN A 45 30.93 -14.60 -28.07
CA ASN A 45 31.68 -15.71 -27.48
C ASN A 45 30.90 -16.40 -26.36
N GLU A 46 30.23 -15.62 -25.48
CA GLU A 46 29.41 -16.16 -24.40
C GLU A 46 28.17 -16.90 -24.92
N LEU A 47 27.58 -16.42 -26.00
CA LEU A 47 26.48 -17.10 -26.71
C LEU A 47 26.92 -18.32 -27.53
N GLY A 48 28.22 -18.53 -27.73
CA GLY A 48 28.74 -19.56 -28.62
C GLY A 48 28.42 -19.32 -30.11
N VAL A 49 28.20 -18.06 -30.51
CA VAL A 49 27.87 -17.67 -31.88
C VAL A 49 28.93 -16.75 -32.50
N VAL A 50 28.91 -16.60 -33.82
CA VAL A 50 29.79 -15.64 -34.51
C VAL A 50 29.26 -14.21 -34.37
N LYS A 51 30.17 -13.23 -34.18
CA LYS A 51 29.82 -11.79 -34.10
C LYS A 51 28.94 -11.30 -35.25
N SER A 52 29.16 -11.84 -36.46
CA SER A 52 28.36 -11.48 -37.64
C SER A 52 26.87 -11.82 -37.49
N LEU A 53 26.53 -12.83 -36.68
CA LEU A 53 25.14 -13.19 -36.41
C LEU A 53 24.47 -12.14 -35.50
N ILE A 54 25.16 -11.67 -34.45
CA ILE A 54 24.65 -10.55 -33.63
C ILE A 54 24.51 -9.28 -34.48
N HIS A 55 25.52 -8.96 -35.30
CA HIS A 55 25.46 -7.81 -36.20
C HIS A 55 24.33 -7.92 -37.22
N TYR A 56 24.01 -9.12 -37.71
CA TYR A 56 22.89 -9.33 -38.63
C TYR A 56 21.54 -8.94 -37.98
N HIS A 57 21.33 -9.29 -36.72
CA HIS A 57 20.06 -9.03 -36.02
C HIS A 57 19.95 -7.62 -35.41
N TYR A 58 21.04 -7.07 -34.90
CA TYR A 58 21.02 -5.81 -34.14
C TYR A 58 21.72 -4.66 -34.86
N GLN A 59 22.49 -4.92 -35.92
CA GLN A 59 23.24 -3.94 -36.72
C GLN A 59 24.39 -3.23 -35.99
N SER A 60 24.19 -2.71 -34.78
CA SER A 60 25.20 -1.96 -34.01
C SER A 60 25.17 -2.31 -32.51
N LYS A 61 26.22 -1.92 -31.78
CA LYS A 61 26.27 -2.04 -30.30
C LYS A 61 25.19 -1.17 -29.65
N GLU A 62 24.96 0.00 -30.23
CA GLU A 62 23.94 0.95 -29.79
C GLU A 62 22.53 0.39 -29.94
N ASN A 63 22.19 -0.18 -31.09
CA ASN A 63 20.90 -0.82 -31.30
C ASN A 63 20.70 -2.03 -30.39
N LEU A 64 21.76 -2.82 -30.12
CA LEU A 64 21.68 -3.90 -29.13
C LEU A 64 21.41 -3.34 -27.72
N TRP A 65 22.06 -2.25 -27.34
CA TRP A 65 21.83 -1.58 -26.07
C TRP A 65 20.39 -1.05 -25.96
N LEU A 66 19.90 -0.33 -26.99
CA LEU A 66 18.51 0.17 -27.04
C LEU A 66 17.51 -0.98 -26.89
N LYS A 67 17.66 -2.04 -27.68
CA LYS A 67 16.79 -3.23 -27.60
C LYS A 67 16.85 -3.93 -26.25
N THR A 68 18.00 -3.88 -25.57
CA THR A 68 18.16 -4.44 -24.22
C THR A 68 17.37 -3.62 -23.19
N ILE A 69 17.43 -2.29 -23.27
CA ILE A 69 16.69 -1.41 -22.37
C ILE A 69 15.19 -1.47 -22.65
N GLU A 70 14.77 -1.50 -23.91
CA GLU A 70 13.36 -1.69 -24.30
C GLU A 70 12.80 -3.00 -23.73
N TRP A 71 13.57 -4.09 -23.83
CA TRP A 71 13.17 -5.39 -23.27
C TRP A 71 13.04 -5.35 -21.75
N LEU A 72 13.98 -4.71 -21.03
CA LEU A 72 13.87 -4.55 -19.58
C LEU A 72 12.65 -3.68 -19.19
N ARG A 73 12.38 -2.61 -19.95
CA ARG A 73 11.17 -1.78 -19.78
C ARG A 73 9.90 -2.62 -19.98
N GLU A 74 9.86 -3.48 -20.99
CA GLU A 74 8.71 -4.37 -21.22
C GLU A 74 8.48 -5.31 -20.03
N LYS A 75 9.53 -5.87 -19.42
CA LYS A 75 9.40 -6.70 -18.21
C LYS A 75 8.84 -5.91 -17.03
N LEU A 76 9.25 -4.65 -16.85
CA LEU A 76 8.68 -3.76 -15.82
C LEU A 76 7.22 -3.40 -16.13
N PHE A 77 6.92 -3.06 -17.38
CA PHE A 77 5.58 -2.68 -17.84
C PHE A 77 4.57 -3.82 -17.70
N MET A 78 4.95 -5.06 -18.05
CA MET A 78 4.08 -6.23 -17.89
C MET A 78 3.66 -6.41 -16.43
N ARG A 79 4.59 -6.24 -15.48
CA ARG A 79 4.28 -6.33 -14.04
C ARG A 79 3.29 -5.26 -13.58
N THR A 80 3.46 -4.01 -14.04
CA THR A 80 2.56 -2.91 -13.66
C THR A 80 1.20 -3.02 -14.35
N GLN A 81 1.14 -3.53 -15.58
CA GLN A 81 -0.11 -3.78 -16.30
C GLN A 81 -0.91 -4.95 -15.70
N GLU A 82 -0.25 -6.05 -15.36
CA GLU A 82 -0.88 -7.17 -14.65
C GLU A 82 -1.46 -6.71 -13.33
N MET A 83 -0.74 -5.85 -12.60
CA MET A 83 -1.28 -5.22 -11.40
C MET A 83 -2.58 -4.46 -11.64
N GLY A 84 -2.59 -3.52 -12.60
CA GLY A 84 -3.79 -2.76 -12.93
C GLY A 84 -4.95 -3.64 -13.44
N ARG A 85 -4.67 -4.88 -13.86
CA ARG A 85 -5.70 -5.85 -14.27
C ARG A 85 -6.24 -6.67 -13.10
N TYR A 86 -5.38 -7.15 -12.21
CA TYR A 86 -5.74 -8.04 -11.09
C TYR A 86 -6.16 -7.31 -9.82
N PHE A 87 -5.73 -6.05 -9.67
CA PHE A 87 -5.98 -5.24 -8.48
C PHE A 87 -6.74 -3.96 -8.83
N LYS A 88 -7.74 -4.06 -9.70
CA LYS A 88 -8.57 -2.91 -10.11
C LYS A 88 -9.26 -2.21 -8.94
N ASP A 89 -9.48 -2.95 -7.86
CA ASP A 89 -10.19 -2.49 -6.67
C ASP A 89 -9.23 -1.95 -5.59
N LEU A 90 -7.91 -1.97 -5.83
CA LEU A 90 -6.95 -1.31 -4.94
C LEU A 90 -6.89 0.18 -5.24
N GLU A 91 -7.10 1.00 -4.21
CA GLU A 91 -7.02 2.46 -4.28
C GLU A 91 -6.06 3.01 -3.20
N GLY A 92 -5.64 4.28 -3.36
CA GLY A 92 -4.82 5.01 -2.40
C GLY A 92 -3.52 4.29 -1.98
N ILE A 93 -3.24 4.27 -0.67
CA ILE A 93 -1.98 3.73 -0.10
C ILE A 93 -1.76 2.26 -0.46
N ALA A 94 -2.82 1.45 -0.49
CA ALA A 94 -2.71 0.02 -0.77
C ALA A 94 -2.19 -0.21 -2.20
N LEU A 95 -2.70 0.57 -3.16
CA LEU A 95 -2.24 0.55 -4.54
C LEU A 95 -0.74 0.93 -4.65
N TYR A 96 -0.31 1.99 -3.96
CA TYR A 96 1.11 2.41 -4.00
C TYR A 96 2.05 1.40 -3.32
N LYS A 97 1.64 0.80 -2.21
CA LYS A 97 2.40 -0.29 -1.55
C LYS A 97 2.54 -1.50 -2.46
N ALA A 98 1.50 -1.84 -3.22
CA ALA A 98 1.53 -2.92 -4.20
C ALA A 98 2.48 -2.59 -5.36
N PHE A 99 2.45 -1.36 -5.89
CA PHE A 99 3.36 -0.92 -6.96
C PHE A 99 4.81 -0.97 -6.51
N ASN A 100 5.12 -0.44 -5.33
CA ASN A 100 6.47 -0.47 -4.80
C ASN A 100 6.95 -1.92 -4.59
N ARG A 101 6.09 -2.82 -4.09
CA ARG A 101 6.41 -4.25 -3.97
C ARG A 101 6.73 -4.89 -5.33
N GLN A 102 5.94 -4.63 -6.37
CA GLN A 102 6.22 -5.16 -7.71
C GLN A 102 7.50 -4.60 -8.31
N TYR A 103 7.80 -3.33 -8.04
CA TYR A 103 9.05 -2.71 -8.42
C TYR A 103 10.26 -3.38 -7.71
N ILE A 104 10.12 -3.77 -6.45
CA ILE A 104 11.13 -4.54 -5.70
C ILE A 104 11.32 -5.93 -6.29
N TYR A 105 10.23 -6.64 -6.63
CA TYR A 105 10.33 -7.93 -7.32
C TYR A 105 11.01 -7.82 -8.67
N PHE A 106 10.66 -6.81 -9.46
CA PHE A 106 11.34 -6.51 -10.71
C PHE A 106 12.83 -6.27 -10.48
N SER A 107 13.19 -5.49 -9.46
CA SER A 107 14.59 -5.20 -9.13
C SER A 107 15.37 -6.44 -8.68
N ALA A 108 14.71 -7.40 -8.06
CA ALA A 108 15.30 -8.69 -7.69
C ALA A 108 15.53 -9.59 -8.91
N GLU A 109 14.60 -9.61 -9.86
CA GLU A 109 14.68 -10.44 -11.07
C GLU A 109 15.60 -9.87 -12.16
N TYR A 110 15.61 -8.55 -12.28
CA TYR A 110 16.34 -7.81 -13.31
C TYR A 110 17.20 -6.70 -12.69
N PRO A 111 18.14 -7.03 -11.78
CA PRO A 111 19.01 -6.03 -11.13
C PRO A 111 19.89 -5.26 -12.13
N GLU A 112 20.06 -5.78 -13.35
CA GLU A 112 20.77 -5.13 -14.44
C GLU A 112 20.14 -3.79 -14.84
N PHE A 113 18.81 -3.65 -14.74
CA PHE A 113 18.12 -2.44 -15.17
C PHE A 113 18.61 -1.21 -14.42
N HIS A 114 18.59 -1.23 -13.09
CA HIS A 114 19.05 -0.09 -12.29
C HIS A 114 20.54 0.17 -12.43
N LYS A 115 21.36 -0.88 -12.57
CA LYS A 115 22.79 -0.71 -12.81
C LYS A 115 23.07 0.02 -14.11
N ILE A 116 22.39 -0.34 -15.20
CA ILE A 116 22.57 0.34 -16.49
C ILE A 116 22.05 1.78 -16.42
N VAL A 117 20.86 1.99 -15.83
CA VAL A 117 20.30 3.33 -15.65
C VAL A 117 21.28 4.21 -14.88
N THR A 118 21.72 3.79 -13.70
CA THR A 118 22.67 4.56 -12.88
C THR A 118 23.99 4.83 -13.61
N PHE A 119 24.53 3.85 -14.34
CA PHE A 119 25.76 4.04 -15.09
C PHE A 119 25.59 5.12 -16.16
N GLU A 120 24.55 5.02 -16.99
CA GLU A 120 24.37 5.94 -18.11
C GLU A 120 23.95 7.34 -17.66
N THR A 121 23.04 7.45 -16.68
CA THR A 121 22.57 8.76 -16.18
C THR A 121 23.57 9.47 -15.28
N SER A 122 24.69 8.83 -14.94
CA SER A 122 25.81 9.48 -14.23
C SER A 122 26.69 10.33 -15.16
N SER A 123 26.49 10.23 -16.48
CA SER A 123 27.22 10.96 -17.51
C SER A 123 26.28 11.74 -18.42
N ASP A 124 26.76 12.86 -18.94
CA ASP A 124 26.07 13.62 -19.99
C ASP A 124 26.31 12.92 -21.34
N SER A 125 25.29 12.26 -21.88
CA SER A 125 25.38 11.47 -23.10
C SER A 125 24.04 11.45 -23.84
N GLU A 126 24.07 11.21 -25.16
CA GLU A 126 22.83 11.05 -25.94
C GLU A 126 21.97 9.88 -25.42
N ARG A 127 22.62 8.83 -24.88
CA ARG A 127 21.93 7.69 -24.28
C ARG A 127 21.28 8.04 -22.94
N SER A 128 21.87 8.93 -22.14
CA SER A 128 21.27 9.38 -20.88
C SER A 128 20.04 10.24 -21.15
N VAL A 129 20.10 11.14 -22.14
CA VAL A 129 18.92 11.89 -22.64
C VAL A 129 17.84 10.93 -23.13
N TRP A 130 18.19 9.95 -23.98
CA TRP A 130 17.23 8.97 -24.48
C TRP A 130 16.57 8.15 -23.37
N LEU A 131 17.35 7.69 -22.38
CA LEU A 131 16.85 6.95 -21.21
C LEU A 131 15.84 7.77 -20.41
N VAL A 132 16.15 9.04 -20.14
CA VAL A 132 15.25 9.93 -19.41
C VAL A 132 13.96 10.13 -20.20
N ASP A 133 14.05 10.42 -21.49
CA ASP A 133 12.89 10.75 -22.32
C ASP A 133 11.97 9.56 -22.59
N ASN A 134 12.54 8.38 -22.84
CA ASN A 134 11.79 7.22 -23.34
C ASN A 134 11.47 6.16 -22.28
N ILE A 135 12.19 6.20 -21.15
CA ILE A 135 12.07 5.18 -20.09
C ILE A 135 11.69 5.83 -18.77
N LEU A 136 12.50 6.75 -18.22
CA LEU A 136 12.30 7.24 -16.85
C LEU A 136 11.12 8.19 -16.72
N ARG A 137 10.97 9.17 -17.61
CA ARG A 137 9.86 10.13 -17.57
C ARG A 137 8.49 9.44 -17.72
N PRO A 138 8.28 8.49 -18.65
CA PRO A 138 7.02 7.73 -18.72
C PRO A 138 6.70 6.91 -17.46
N LEU A 139 7.72 6.41 -16.76
CA LEU A 139 7.53 5.65 -15.52
C LEU A 139 7.11 6.54 -14.33
N HIS A 140 7.30 7.86 -14.40
CA HIS A 140 6.87 8.80 -13.35
C HIS A 140 5.35 9.04 -13.31
N PHE A 141 4.57 8.58 -14.29
CA PHE A 141 3.11 8.82 -14.31
C PHE A 141 2.42 8.41 -12.99
N ILE A 142 2.81 7.28 -12.38
CA ILE A 142 2.23 6.82 -11.11
C ILE A 142 2.53 7.81 -9.98
N LEU A 143 3.73 8.40 -9.96
CA LEU A 143 4.13 9.41 -8.99
C LEU A 143 3.37 10.71 -9.17
N GLU A 144 3.13 11.11 -10.42
CA GLU A 144 2.32 12.29 -10.74
C GLU A 144 0.86 12.10 -10.32
N GLU A 145 0.28 10.92 -10.54
CA GLU A 145 -1.07 10.59 -10.05
C GLU A 145 -1.13 10.59 -8.53
N MET A 146 -0.11 10.05 -7.86
CA MET A 146 0.02 10.12 -6.39
C MET A 146 0.10 11.56 -5.88
N GLU A 147 0.83 12.44 -6.56
CA GLU A 147 0.89 13.86 -6.21
C GLU A 147 -0.46 14.55 -6.42
N LYS A 148 -1.16 14.26 -7.53
CA LYS A 148 -2.50 14.79 -7.81
C LYS A 148 -3.52 14.34 -6.77
N GLU A 149 -3.47 13.08 -6.36
CA GLU A 149 -4.31 12.55 -5.28
C GLU A 149 -3.97 13.23 -3.95
N ASN A 150 -2.69 13.36 -3.64
CA ASN A 150 -2.24 14.00 -2.40
C ASN A 150 -2.66 15.48 -2.29
N LYS A 151 -2.71 16.21 -3.41
CA LYS A 151 -3.24 17.59 -3.43
C LYS A 151 -4.71 17.67 -3.05
N LYS A 152 -5.47 16.57 -3.17
CA LYS A 152 -6.89 16.49 -2.77
C LYS A 152 -7.04 15.97 -1.35
N THR A 153 -6.26 14.96 -0.97
CA THR A 153 -6.46 14.19 0.28
C THR A 153 -5.53 14.61 1.42
N HIS A 154 -4.42 15.29 1.13
CA HIS A 154 -3.35 15.64 2.06
C HIS A 154 -2.79 14.45 2.86
N LEU A 155 -2.88 13.24 2.30
CA LEU A 155 -2.52 11.98 2.92
C LEU A 155 -1.01 11.81 3.14
N PHE A 156 -0.20 12.36 2.24
CA PHE A 156 1.26 12.32 2.24
C PHE A 156 1.86 13.70 2.58
N LYS A 157 3.02 13.70 3.22
CA LYS A 157 3.85 14.89 3.40
C LYS A 157 4.18 15.49 2.04
N ASP A 158 4.28 16.82 2.00
CA ASP A 158 4.67 17.55 0.80
C ASP A 158 6.18 17.38 0.55
N ILE A 159 6.53 16.26 -0.08
CA ILE A 159 7.90 15.87 -0.41
C ILE A 159 8.06 16.00 -1.93
N PRO A 160 9.07 16.73 -2.43
CA PRO A 160 9.26 16.88 -3.86
C PRO A 160 9.41 15.51 -4.56
N VAL A 161 8.75 15.36 -5.71
CA VAL A 161 8.72 14.08 -6.46
C VAL A 161 10.12 13.55 -6.74
N ALA A 162 11.08 14.42 -7.05
CA ALA A 162 12.47 14.02 -7.29
C ALA A 162 13.12 13.36 -6.07
N ASN A 163 12.84 13.85 -4.86
CA ASN A 163 13.37 13.29 -3.62
C ASN A 163 12.70 11.94 -3.33
N TYR A 164 11.36 11.89 -3.42
CA TYR A 164 10.62 10.66 -3.16
C TYR A 164 10.96 9.55 -4.16
N SER A 165 11.00 9.85 -5.47
CA SER A 165 11.32 8.89 -6.51
C SER A 165 12.72 8.30 -6.31
N THR A 166 13.70 9.14 -5.96
CA THR A 166 15.07 8.69 -5.69
C THR A 166 15.15 7.78 -4.48
N ILE A 167 14.43 8.09 -3.39
CA ILE A 167 14.41 7.25 -2.18
C ILE A 167 13.74 5.92 -2.47
N MET A 168 12.59 5.91 -3.14
CA MET A 168 11.86 4.68 -3.49
C MET A 168 12.69 3.78 -4.40
N ILE A 169 13.22 4.35 -5.49
CA ILE A 169 14.08 3.63 -6.43
C ILE A 169 15.26 3.06 -5.66
N GLY A 170 16.00 3.91 -4.94
CA GLY A 170 17.18 3.52 -4.16
C GLY A 170 16.89 2.38 -3.19
N ALA A 171 15.88 2.55 -2.32
CA ALA A 171 15.50 1.55 -1.33
C ALA A 171 15.07 0.22 -1.98
N GLY A 172 14.36 0.29 -3.12
CA GLY A 172 13.87 -0.90 -3.80
C GLY A 172 14.94 -1.70 -4.55
N ASN A 173 16.01 -1.06 -5.04
CA ASN A 173 17.00 -1.73 -5.89
C ASN A 173 18.38 -1.96 -5.26
N ILE A 174 18.83 -1.08 -4.35
CA ILE A 174 20.24 -1.06 -3.93
C ILE A 174 20.68 -2.35 -3.23
N PHE A 175 19.73 -2.99 -2.53
CA PHE A 175 19.91 -4.26 -1.84
C PHE A 175 20.29 -5.40 -2.80
N PHE A 176 19.67 -5.44 -3.98
CA PHE A 176 19.98 -6.41 -5.03
C PHE A 176 21.20 -6.00 -5.85
N ALA A 177 21.37 -4.70 -6.11
CA ALA A 177 22.52 -4.20 -6.86
C ALA A 177 23.85 -4.54 -6.17
N GLN A 178 23.86 -4.52 -4.83
CA GLN A 178 25.01 -4.82 -3.97
C GLN A 178 25.01 -6.25 -3.42
N ALA A 179 24.38 -7.21 -4.12
CA ALA A 179 24.28 -8.61 -3.68
C ALA A 179 25.62 -9.24 -3.23
N ASN A 180 26.72 -8.95 -3.94
CA ASN A 180 28.03 -9.47 -3.57
C ASN A 180 28.51 -8.92 -2.22
N GLN A 181 28.30 -7.62 -1.96
CA GLN A 181 28.62 -7.02 -0.67
C GLN A 181 27.75 -7.65 0.43
N MET A 182 26.44 -7.78 0.20
CA MET A 182 25.52 -8.35 1.18
C MET A 182 25.91 -9.79 1.57
N LYS A 183 26.33 -10.60 0.59
CA LYS A 183 26.84 -11.94 0.82
C LYS A 183 28.14 -11.94 1.63
N LEU A 184 29.12 -11.11 1.26
CA LEU A 184 30.42 -11.07 1.92
C LEU A 184 30.35 -10.47 3.34
N GLN A 185 29.49 -9.48 3.55
CA GLN A 185 29.41 -8.72 4.80
C GLN A 185 28.42 -9.36 5.80
N TYR A 186 27.31 -9.91 5.32
CA TYR A 186 26.21 -10.39 6.18
C TYR A 186 25.84 -11.86 5.95
N GLY A 187 26.48 -12.55 4.99
CA GLY A 187 26.21 -13.96 4.70
C GLY A 187 24.85 -14.22 4.05
N ILE A 188 24.16 -13.18 3.55
CA ILE A 188 22.79 -13.30 3.02
C ILE A 188 22.79 -13.41 1.50
N ASN A 189 21.91 -14.26 0.96
CA ASN A 189 21.58 -14.24 -0.45
C ASN A 189 20.32 -13.37 -0.66
N VAL A 190 20.51 -12.17 -1.19
CA VAL A 190 19.41 -11.21 -1.41
C VAL A 190 18.38 -11.68 -2.43
N PHE A 191 18.70 -12.69 -3.24
CA PHE A 191 17.79 -13.24 -4.23
C PHE A 191 16.93 -14.41 -3.71
N ASP A 192 17.07 -14.78 -2.43
CA ASP A 192 16.17 -15.74 -1.81
C ASP A 192 14.77 -15.14 -1.65
N LYS A 193 13.72 -15.91 -1.97
CA LYS A 193 12.33 -15.43 -1.90
C LYS A 193 12.00 -14.76 -0.56
N ASN A 194 12.39 -15.37 0.55
CA ASN A 194 12.14 -14.82 1.88
C ASN A 194 12.85 -13.47 2.13
N GLN A 195 14.04 -13.28 1.55
CA GLN A 195 14.76 -12.00 1.66
C GLN A 195 14.10 -10.93 0.81
N ILE A 196 13.63 -11.30 -0.39
CA ILE A 196 12.90 -10.39 -1.28
C ILE A 196 11.60 -9.92 -0.60
N GLU A 197 10.80 -10.84 -0.05
CA GLU A 197 9.57 -10.50 0.68
C GLU A 197 9.87 -9.59 1.88
N LYS A 198 10.83 -9.98 2.72
CA LYS A 198 11.21 -9.22 3.90
C LYS A 198 11.70 -7.82 3.54
N HIS A 199 12.48 -7.68 2.46
CA HIS A 199 12.94 -6.39 1.98
C HIS A 199 11.76 -5.54 1.48
N ALA A 200 10.80 -6.13 0.76
CA ALA A 200 9.59 -5.44 0.32
C ALA A 200 8.74 -4.94 1.49
N ASP A 201 8.56 -5.75 2.53
CA ASP A 201 7.86 -5.38 3.76
C ASP A 201 8.54 -4.18 4.44
N ILE A 202 9.85 -4.28 4.69
CA ILE A 202 10.63 -3.23 5.37
C ILE A 202 10.62 -1.93 4.57
N VAL A 203 10.82 -1.99 3.25
CA VAL A 203 10.84 -0.78 2.42
C VAL A 203 9.46 -0.13 2.40
N ASN A 204 8.38 -0.91 2.25
CA ASN A 204 7.03 -0.36 2.33
C ASN A 204 6.74 0.25 3.71
N ASP A 205 7.17 -0.41 4.79
CA ASP A 205 6.97 0.13 6.13
C ASP A 205 7.69 1.47 6.30
N ILE A 206 9.00 1.53 6.01
CA ILE A 206 9.81 2.75 6.13
C ILE A 206 9.28 3.87 5.22
N LEU A 207 9.01 3.56 3.95
CA LEU A 207 8.52 4.56 2.99
C LEU A 207 7.17 5.10 3.42
N PHE A 208 6.17 4.24 3.62
CA PHE A 208 4.83 4.75 3.88
C PHE A 208 4.68 5.29 5.29
N HIS A 209 5.36 4.74 6.31
CA HIS A 209 5.41 5.39 7.62
C HIS A 209 6.09 6.78 7.56
N GLY A 210 7.16 6.91 6.75
CA GLY A 210 7.88 8.18 6.59
C GLY A 210 7.14 9.22 5.73
N LEU A 211 6.45 8.78 4.68
CA LEU A 211 5.79 9.63 3.68
C LEU A 211 4.40 10.06 4.11
N LEU A 212 3.69 9.26 4.91
CA LEU A 212 2.38 9.66 5.41
C LEU A 212 2.54 10.92 6.25
N ASN A 213 1.59 11.84 6.10
CA ASN A 213 1.52 13.04 6.92
C ASN A 213 1.05 12.64 8.32
N THR A 214 1.97 12.08 9.10
CA THR A 214 1.78 11.74 10.50
C THR A 214 2.01 12.95 11.41
N LYS A 215 1.95 14.18 10.89
CA LYS A 215 1.77 15.34 11.75
C LYS A 215 0.45 15.11 12.48
N ASP A 216 0.60 14.75 13.75
CA ASP A 216 -0.43 14.31 14.68
C ASP A 216 -1.08 12.96 14.33
N LYS A 217 -0.38 11.87 14.67
CA LYS A 217 -0.94 10.81 15.55
C LYS A 217 0.09 9.73 15.85
N PRO A 218 0.76 9.80 17.02
CA PRO A 218 1.01 8.55 17.73
C PRO A 218 -0.32 7.81 17.89
N MET A 219 -0.31 6.48 17.98
CA MET A 219 -1.31 5.73 18.73
C MET A 219 -1.63 6.58 19.96
N PHE A 220 -2.82 7.18 20.02
CA PHE A 220 -3.06 8.31 20.90
C PHE A 220 -2.61 7.97 22.32
N ASN A 221 -1.51 8.58 22.77
CA ASN A 221 -1.06 8.32 24.13
C ASN A 221 -2.16 8.85 25.05
N THR A 222 -2.57 8.04 26.02
CA THR A 222 -3.67 8.34 26.94
C THR A 222 -3.57 9.75 27.51
N GLU A 223 -2.35 10.24 27.78
CA GLU A 223 -2.07 11.59 28.28
C GLU A 223 -2.51 12.72 27.32
N GLN A 224 -2.32 12.56 26.02
CA GLN A 224 -2.73 13.54 25.01
C GLN A 224 -4.26 13.61 24.90
N LEU A 225 -4.93 12.46 24.85
CA LEU A 225 -6.40 12.41 24.85
C LEU A 225 -6.98 12.99 26.13
N GLN A 226 -6.37 12.68 27.27
CA GLN A 226 -6.77 13.21 28.57
C GLN A 226 -6.65 14.74 28.61
N SER A 227 -5.54 15.29 28.09
CA SER A 227 -5.31 16.73 28.03
C SER A 227 -6.33 17.43 27.13
N ALA A 228 -6.58 16.88 25.94
CA ALA A 228 -7.58 17.41 25.00
C ALA A 228 -9.01 17.33 25.58
N PHE A 229 -9.34 16.24 26.27
CA PHE A 229 -10.62 16.08 26.92
C PHE A 229 -10.82 17.10 28.05
N ILE A 230 -9.82 17.26 28.92
CA ILE A 230 -9.85 18.25 30.01
C ILE A 230 -10.01 19.67 29.45
N GLN A 231 -9.30 19.99 28.38
CA GLN A 231 -9.42 21.30 27.73
C GLN A 231 -10.84 21.56 27.19
N ARG A 232 -11.52 20.52 26.69
CA ARG A 232 -12.82 20.65 26.02
C ARG A 232 -14.02 20.55 26.98
N TYR A 233 -13.95 19.65 27.94
CA TYR A 233 -15.07 19.29 28.82
C TYR A 233 -14.80 19.53 30.30
N GLY A 234 -13.55 19.85 30.67
CA GLY A 234 -13.12 20.01 32.06
C GLY A 234 -12.66 18.70 32.71
N GLU A 235 -12.14 18.79 33.93
CA GLU A 235 -11.74 17.63 34.71
C GLU A 235 -12.96 16.81 35.16
N SER A 236 -12.89 15.49 34.97
CA SER A 236 -13.90 14.54 35.43
C SER A 236 -13.32 13.11 35.48
N GLU A 237 -14.08 12.17 36.05
CA GLU A 237 -13.73 10.76 35.98
C GLU A 237 -13.90 10.24 34.54
N THR A 238 -12.81 9.79 33.94
CA THR A 238 -12.77 9.35 32.54
C THR A 238 -12.39 7.89 32.40
N ALA A 239 -12.86 7.27 31.32
CA ALA A 239 -12.43 5.95 30.88
C ALA A 239 -11.96 6.02 29.42
N CYS A 240 -10.89 5.29 29.10
CA CYS A 240 -10.34 5.21 27.75
C CYS A 240 -10.69 3.88 27.09
N TYR A 241 -11.03 3.94 25.81
CA TYR A 241 -11.43 2.81 24.98
C TYR A 241 -10.69 2.87 23.65
N PHE A 242 -10.48 1.71 23.03
CA PHE A 242 -9.85 1.57 21.73
C PHE A 242 -10.56 0.49 20.92
N SER A 243 -10.71 0.73 19.63
CA SER A 243 -11.24 -0.22 18.65
C SER A 243 -10.32 -0.24 17.43
N PRO A 244 -9.72 -1.39 17.07
CA PRO A 244 -8.77 -1.45 15.96
C PRO A 244 -9.50 -1.28 14.62
N GLY A 245 -8.78 -0.82 13.60
CA GLY A 245 -9.19 -1.06 12.21
C GLY A 245 -8.86 -2.48 11.76
N ARG A 246 -9.22 -2.80 10.52
CA ARG A 246 -8.87 -4.10 9.93
C ARG A 246 -8.35 -3.94 8.51
N VAL A 247 -7.50 -4.87 8.10
CA VAL A 247 -7.23 -5.16 6.69
C VAL A 247 -7.95 -6.45 6.32
N ASN A 248 -8.30 -6.60 5.05
CA ASN A 248 -8.76 -7.89 4.56
C ASN A 248 -7.79 -8.41 3.51
N LEU A 249 -7.46 -9.70 3.61
CA LEU A 249 -6.52 -10.36 2.71
C LEU A 249 -7.24 -10.99 1.52
N ILE A 250 -8.45 -11.52 1.76
CA ILE A 250 -9.33 -12.07 0.72
C ILE A 250 -10.77 -12.09 1.22
N GLY A 251 -11.72 -11.77 0.33
CA GLY A 251 -13.13 -12.11 0.54
C GLY A 251 -14.10 -10.93 0.64
N GLU A 252 -13.70 -9.69 0.30
CA GLU A 252 -14.56 -8.50 0.37
C GLU A 252 -15.94 -8.73 -0.27
N HIS A 253 -15.97 -9.17 -1.54
CA HIS A 253 -17.21 -9.26 -2.31
C HIS A 253 -18.03 -10.54 -2.05
N ILE A 254 -17.51 -11.47 -1.25
CA ILE A 254 -18.21 -12.72 -0.92
C ILE A 254 -18.72 -12.74 0.52
N ASP A 255 -18.26 -11.83 1.38
CA ASP A 255 -18.70 -11.69 2.78
C ASP A 255 -20.23 -11.57 2.89
N TYR A 256 -20.83 -10.61 2.19
CA TYR A 256 -22.28 -10.38 2.23
C TYR A 256 -23.12 -11.51 1.60
N ASN A 257 -22.48 -12.48 0.96
CA ASN A 257 -23.10 -13.69 0.43
C ASN A 257 -22.83 -14.94 1.30
N GLY A 258 -22.20 -14.78 2.47
CA GLY A 258 -21.83 -15.89 3.37
C GLY A 258 -20.61 -16.70 2.90
N GLY A 259 -19.76 -16.11 2.06
CA GLY A 259 -18.51 -16.71 1.63
C GLY A 259 -17.42 -16.69 2.70
N TYR A 260 -16.33 -17.43 2.47
CA TYR A 260 -15.17 -17.42 3.36
C TYR A 260 -14.34 -16.15 3.19
N VAL A 261 -13.88 -15.60 4.32
CA VAL A 261 -13.13 -14.35 4.39
C VAL A 261 -11.88 -14.51 5.26
N LEU A 262 -10.86 -13.69 5.02
CA LEU A 262 -9.63 -13.67 5.84
C LEU A 262 -9.23 -12.25 6.24
N PRO A 263 -9.96 -11.65 7.20
CA PRO A 263 -9.59 -10.35 7.75
C PRO A 263 -8.54 -10.49 8.85
N ALA A 264 -7.82 -9.40 9.12
CA ALA A 264 -6.92 -9.26 10.25
C ALA A 264 -7.00 -7.83 10.81
N THR A 265 -6.98 -7.69 12.13
CA THR A 265 -6.89 -6.37 12.78
C THR A 265 -5.50 -5.77 12.58
N ILE A 266 -5.44 -4.44 12.66
CA ILE A 266 -4.19 -3.68 12.66
C ILE A 266 -4.05 -2.91 13.97
N SER A 267 -2.83 -2.44 14.26
CA SER A 267 -2.54 -1.68 15.48
C SER A 267 -3.13 -0.27 15.48
N SER A 268 -3.48 0.27 14.31
CA SER A 268 -4.20 1.54 14.18
C SER A 268 -5.71 1.33 14.32
N GLY A 269 -6.42 2.34 14.80
CA GLY A 269 -7.83 2.27 15.13
C GLY A 269 -8.42 3.61 15.55
N ILE A 270 -9.47 3.50 16.35
CA ILE A 270 -10.19 4.64 16.92
C ILE A 270 -10.11 4.53 18.43
N SER A 271 -9.56 5.58 19.05
CA SER A 271 -9.53 5.77 20.49
C SER A 271 -10.65 6.69 20.92
N ALA A 272 -11.22 6.43 22.09
CA ALA A 272 -12.17 7.33 22.74
C ALA A 272 -11.84 7.51 24.22
N ILE A 273 -12.03 8.73 24.71
CA ILE A 273 -12.06 9.02 26.15
C ILE A 273 -13.45 9.55 26.50
N VAL A 274 -14.04 8.96 27.55
CA VAL A 274 -15.45 9.09 27.88
C VAL A 274 -15.62 9.50 29.33
N SER A 275 -16.49 10.46 29.59
CA SER A 275 -16.97 10.80 30.92
C SER A 275 -18.50 10.70 30.97
N LYS A 276 -19.05 10.12 32.04
CA LYS A 276 -20.50 10.00 32.20
C LYS A 276 -21.11 11.32 32.66
N ARG A 277 -22.27 11.64 32.09
CA ARG A 277 -23.07 12.81 32.49
C ARG A 277 -24.28 12.36 33.33
N LYS A 278 -24.85 13.32 34.06
CA LYS A 278 -26.07 13.11 34.86
C LYS A 278 -27.37 13.38 34.08
N ASP A 279 -27.26 14.07 32.94
CA ASP A 279 -28.36 14.34 32.04
C ASP A 279 -28.42 13.29 30.91
N ALA A 280 -29.40 13.41 30.03
CA ALA A 280 -29.60 12.51 28.89
C ALA A 280 -28.84 12.98 27.63
N VAL A 281 -27.84 13.85 27.76
CA VAL A 281 -27.17 14.48 26.62
C VAL A 281 -25.90 13.73 26.26
N LEU A 282 -25.69 13.50 24.96
CA LEU A 282 -24.39 13.10 24.42
C LEU A 282 -23.74 14.30 23.74
N ARG A 283 -22.49 14.60 24.13
CA ARG A 283 -21.62 15.53 23.39
C ARG A 283 -20.43 14.73 22.87
N ILE A 284 -20.22 14.76 21.57
CA ILE A 284 -19.21 13.93 20.91
C ILE A 284 -18.34 14.83 20.04
N PHE A 285 -17.06 14.91 20.36
CA PHE A 285 -16.08 15.66 19.59
C PHE A 285 -15.16 14.71 18.83
N ALA A 286 -15.11 14.86 17.50
CA ALA A 286 -14.20 14.11 16.65
C ALA A 286 -12.98 14.98 16.30
N MET A 287 -11.80 14.60 16.79
CA MET A 287 -10.57 15.39 16.62
C MET A 287 -10.18 15.56 15.15
N GLU A 288 -10.40 14.53 14.33
CA GLU A 288 -10.04 14.49 12.90
C GLU A 288 -10.78 15.54 12.08
N PHE A 289 -12.04 15.79 12.46
CA PHE A 289 -12.93 16.71 11.77
C PHE A 289 -12.99 18.07 12.46
N ASN A 290 -12.38 18.20 13.64
CA ASN A 290 -12.52 19.35 14.53
C ASN A 290 -14.00 19.77 14.71
N GLU A 291 -14.85 18.78 14.92
CA GLU A 291 -16.30 18.94 14.89
C GLU A 291 -16.93 18.33 16.15
N GLU A 292 -17.93 19.02 16.72
CA GLU A 292 -18.74 18.51 17.84
C GLU A 292 -20.19 18.33 17.41
N VAL A 293 -20.76 17.17 17.76
CA VAL A 293 -22.20 16.93 17.68
C VAL A 293 -22.77 16.77 19.08
N SER A 294 -24.00 17.26 19.28
CA SER A 294 -24.71 17.13 20.55
C SER A 294 -26.16 16.74 20.30
N PHE A 295 -26.64 15.71 20.99
CA PHE A 295 -28.02 15.23 20.89
C PHE A 295 -28.43 14.47 22.15
N SER A 296 -29.71 14.19 22.33
CA SER A 296 -30.22 13.44 23.49
C SER A 296 -30.20 11.93 23.21
N VAL A 297 -29.85 11.11 24.21
CA VAL A 297 -29.96 9.64 24.09
C VAL A 297 -31.40 9.18 23.85
N ASN A 298 -32.37 10.00 24.24
CA ASN A 298 -33.80 9.75 24.06
C ASN A 298 -34.30 10.08 22.65
N ASP A 299 -33.47 10.75 21.82
CA ASP A 299 -33.85 11.06 20.44
C ASP A 299 -34.00 9.76 19.64
N THR A 300 -35.03 9.67 18.80
CA THR A 300 -35.22 8.51 17.93
C THR A 300 -34.54 8.76 16.60
N PHE A 301 -33.71 7.82 16.16
CA PHE A 301 -33.03 7.93 14.87
C PHE A 301 -33.73 7.08 13.82
N THR A 302 -34.06 7.72 12.69
CA THR A 302 -34.80 7.10 11.58
C THR A 302 -33.88 6.30 10.67
N CYS A 303 -34.48 5.34 9.96
CA CYS A 303 -33.73 4.48 9.03
C CYS A 303 -33.22 5.28 7.82
N HIS A 304 -32.15 4.82 7.17
CA HIS A 304 -31.60 5.48 5.97
C HIS A 304 -32.65 5.70 4.88
N ALA A 305 -33.55 4.73 4.67
CA ALA A 305 -34.63 4.80 3.69
C ALA A 305 -35.60 5.98 3.91
N GLU A 306 -35.57 6.61 5.09
CA GLU A 306 -36.45 7.70 5.50
C GLU A 306 -35.72 9.07 5.49
N ARG A 307 -34.44 9.12 5.09
CA ARG A 307 -33.65 10.37 5.06
C ARG A 307 -33.72 11.05 3.70
N SER A 308 -33.79 12.39 3.71
CA SER A 308 -33.82 13.23 2.50
C SER A 308 -32.42 13.60 1.97
N GLU A 309 -31.36 13.41 2.75
CA GLU A 309 -30.00 13.81 2.42
C GLU A 309 -29.19 12.67 1.81
N ALA A 310 -28.39 12.98 0.78
CA ALA A 310 -27.62 12.00 0.01
C ALA A 310 -26.28 11.60 0.66
N THR A 311 -25.80 12.34 1.67
CA THR A 311 -24.48 12.16 2.27
C THR A 311 -24.57 11.72 3.72
N THR A 312 -23.94 10.60 4.06
CA THR A 312 -23.86 10.08 5.43
C THR A 312 -22.83 10.84 6.26
N HIS A 313 -23.23 11.38 7.40
CA HIS A 313 -22.34 12.02 8.36
C HIS A 313 -21.67 10.98 9.29
N TRP A 314 -20.46 11.22 9.78
CA TRP A 314 -19.79 10.28 10.71
C TRP A 314 -20.62 10.01 11.98
N ALA A 315 -21.32 11.05 12.47
CA ALA A 315 -22.21 10.95 13.62
C ALA A 315 -23.42 10.04 13.38
N ASP A 316 -23.77 9.74 12.12
CA ASP A 316 -24.89 8.87 11.81
C ASP A 316 -24.59 7.41 12.13
N TYR A 317 -23.33 6.96 12.03
CA TYR A 317 -22.89 5.64 12.48
C TYR A 317 -23.05 5.50 14.00
N ILE A 318 -22.73 6.56 14.75
CA ILE A 318 -22.92 6.60 16.20
C ILE A 318 -24.41 6.54 16.55
N LYS A 319 -25.23 7.40 15.93
CA LYS A 319 -26.69 7.42 16.15
C LYS A 319 -27.35 6.09 15.79
N ALA A 320 -26.93 5.49 14.67
CA ALA A 320 -27.34 4.16 14.25
C ALA A 320 -27.03 3.09 15.31
N THR A 321 -25.79 3.10 15.82
CA THR A 321 -25.35 2.17 16.87
C THR A 321 -26.20 2.32 18.13
N LEU A 322 -26.39 3.56 18.60
CA LEU A 322 -27.22 3.84 19.78
C LEU A 322 -28.68 3.42 19.57
N GLN A 323 -29.21 3.53 18.36
CA GLN A 323 -30.55 3.09 18.04
C GLN A 323 -30.67 1.55 18.08
N VAL A 324 -29.67 0.81 17.58
CA VAL A 324 -29.62 -0.66 17.73
C VAL A 324 -29.58 -1.04 19.21
N LEU A 325 -28.76 -0.36 20.02
CA LEU A 325 -28.73 -0.61 21.46
C LEU A 325 -30.08 -0.37 22.14
N LYS A 326 -30.80 0.69 21.75
CA LYS A 326 -32.17 0.97 22.24
C LYS A 326 -33.16 -0.11 21.81
N ASP A 327 -33.12 -0.54 20.56
CA ASP A 327 -33.93 -1.65 20.06
C ASP A 327 -33.67 -2.95 20.86
N ASN A 328 -32.41 -3.15 21.29
CA ASN A 328 -31.98 -4.23 22.16
C ASN A 328 -32.22 -3.98 23.66
N LYS A 329 -32.96 -2.92 24.02
CA LYS A 329 -33.35 -2.55 25.39
C LYS A 329 -32.19 -2.23 26.32
N VAL A 330 -31.06 -1.77 25.78
CA VAL A 330 -29.95 -1.25 26.57
C VAL A 330 -30.31 0.15 27.08
N GLU A 331 -30.17 0.35 28.40
CA GLU A 331 -30.34 1.67 29.00
C GLU A 331 -29.14 2.57 28.67
N LEU A 332 -29.39 3.68 27.99
CA LEU A 332 -28.36 4.64 27.60
C LEU A 332 -28.34 5.82 28.58
N GLY A 333 -27.14 6.24 28.98
CA GLY A 333 -26.91 7.45 29.78
C GLY A 333 -26.22 8.55 28.96
N GLY A 334 -26.30 9.80 29.43
CA GLY A 334 -25.53 10.89 28.85
C GLY A 334 -24.02 10.73 29.05
N ALA A 335 -23.23 11.29 28.16
CA ALA A 335 -21.78 11.17 28.14
C ALA A 335 -21.13 12.30 27.32
N ASP A 336 -19.94 12.70 27.77
CA ASP A 336 -18.99 13.48 26.97
C ASP A 336 -17.99 12.49 26.37
N ILE A 337 -17.85 12.48 25.05
CA ILE A 337 -17.01 11.53 24.32
C ILE A 337 -16.08 12.34 23.41
N LEU A 338 -14.77 12.17 23.58
CA LEU A 338 -13.78 12.66 22.61
C LEU A 338 -13.24 11.45 21.85
N ILE A 339 -13.37 11.49 20.53
CA ILE A 339 -12.98 10.43 19.61
C ILE A 339 -11.80 10.91 18.78
N ALA A 340 -10.86 10.01 18.56
CA ALA A 340 -9.67 10.29 17.80
C ALA A 340 -9.19 9.02 17.06
N SER A 341 -8.82 9.16 15.79
CA SER A 341 -8.57 8.03 14.87
C SER A 341 -7.24 8.19 14.14
N ASP A 342 -6.36 7.19 14.23
CA ASP A 342 -5.15 7.09 13.40
C ASP A 342 -5.37 6.22 12.14
N LEU A 343 -6.62 5.81 11.87
CA LEU A 343 -7.01 5.24 10.58
C LEU A 343 -7.08 6.31 9.48
N PRO A 344 -6.41 6.14 8.33
CA PRO A 344 -6.58 7.04 7.19
C PRO A 344 -8.01 7.00 6.66
N LEU A 345 -8.61 8.17 6.45
CA LEU A 345 -9.97 8.31 5.92
C LEU A 345 -10.08 7.72 4.51
N GLY A 346 -11.16 6.97 4.25
CA GLY A 346 -11.44 6.40 2.92
C GLY A 346 -10.50 5.27 2.48
N SER A 347 -9.67 4.74 3.37
CA SER A 347 -8.61 3.76 3.04
C SER A 347 -9.07 2.29 2.95
N GLY A 348 -10.36 2.01 3.12
CA GLY A 348 -10.88 0.63 3.18
C GLY A 348 -10.47 -0.15 4.44
N LEU A 349 -9.97 0.53 5.48
CA LEU A 349 -9.55 -0.07 6.76
C LEU A 349 -10.70 -0.23 7.79
N SER A 350 -11.94 -0.22 7.30
CA SER A 350 -13.18 -0.37 8.09
C SER A 350 -13.34 0.62 9.24
N SER A 351 -13.14 1.92 8.95
CA SER A 351 -13.33 2.98 9.95
C SER A 351 -14.76 3.06 10.50
N SER A 352 -15.79 2.67 9.73
CA SER A 352 -17.17 2.60 10.22
C SER A 352 -17.34 1.48 11.25
N ALA A 353 -16.95 0.25 10.91
CA ALA A 353 -17.03 -0.89 11.82
C ALA A 353 -16.23 -0.66 13.11
N ALA A 354 -15.04 -0.05 13.02
CA ALA A 354 -14.24 0.36 14.18
C ALA A 354 -15.02 1.32 15.09
N LEU A 355 -15.69 2.33 14.52
CA LEU A 355 -16.47 3.32 15.25
C LEU A 355 -17.72 2.70 15.89
N GLU A 356 -18.47 1.90 15.15
CA GLU A 356 -19.70 1.26 15.63
C GLU A 356 -19.40 0.29 16.78
N CYS A 357 -18.37 -0.56 16.62
CA CYS A 357 -17.94 -1.46 17.68
C CYS A 357 -17.45 -0.68 18.91
N LEU A 358 -16.72 0.42 18.72
CA LEU A 358 -16.25 1.27 19.83
C LEU A 358 -17.44 1.82 20.63
N ILE A 359 -18.41 2.42 19.95
CA ILE A 359 -19.58 3.03 20.58
C ILE A 359 -20.44 1.97 21.26
N ALA A 360 -20.73 0.85 20.59
CA ALA A 360 -21.48 -0.24 21.21
C ALA A 360 -20.79 -0.73 22.49
N PHE A 361 -19.48 -0.95 22.43
CA PHE A 361 -18.70 -1.38 23.58
C PHE A 361 -18.73 -0.39 24.75
N ILE A 362 -18.62 0.92 24.48
CA ILE A 362 -18.70 1.97 25.51
C ILE A 362 -20.02 1.90 26.30
N PHE A 363 -21.14 1.65 25.61
CA PHE A 363 -22.47 1.68 26.24
C PHE A 363 -22.92 0.34 26.84
N ASN A 364 -22.29 -0.78 26.50
CA ASN A 364 -22.68 -2.10 27.02
C ASN A 364 -21.48 -3.04 27.26
N GLN A 365 -20.39 -2.48 27.80
CA GLN A 365 -19.11 -3.17 28.01
C GLN A 365 -19.24 -4.53 28.69
N LYS A 366 -20.03 -4.63 29.77
CA LYS A 366 -20.16 -5.87 30.55
C LYS A 366 -20.71 -7.02 29.69
N TYR A 367 -21.72 -6.73 28.88
CA TYR A 367 -22.34 -7.72 28.00
C TYR A 367 -21.37 -8.20 26.91
N TYR A 368 -20.68 -7.27 26.25
CA TYR A 368 -19.76 -7.62 25.16
C TYR A 368 -18.44 -8.23 25.62
N SER A 369 -18.05 -8.04 26.88
CA SER A 369 -16.82 -8.63 27.43
C SER A 369 -16.94 -10.16 27.61
N GLU A 370 -18.15 -10.70 27.75
CA GLU A 370 -18.39 -12.15 27.86
C GLU A 370 -18.36 -12.84 26.50
N ASN A 371 -18.92 -12.18 25.48
CA ASN A 371 -18.92 -12.64 24.10
C ASN A 371 -18.94 -11.41 23.19
N LYS A 372 -17.95 -11.32 22.30
CA LYS A 372 -17.83 -10.20 21.35
C LYS A 372 -18.59 -10.42 20.04
N THR A 373 -19.17 -11.60 19.82
CA THR A 373 -19.99 -11.86 18.62
C THR A 373 -21.24 -10.96 18.56
N PRO A 374 -22.00 -10.77 19.65
CA PRO A 374 -23.08 -9.77 19.69
C PRO A 374 -22.61 -8.35 19.36
N LEU A 375 -21.38 -7.97 19.75
CA LEU A 375 -20.83 -6.65 19.41
C LEU A 375 -20.77 -6.47 17.89
N ALA A 376 -20.22 -7.47 17.21
CA ALA A 376 -20.11 -7.47 15.77
C ALA A 376 -21.49 -7.43 15.07
N LEU A 377 -22.45 -8.19 15.59
CA LEU A 377 -23.81 -8.24 15.04
C LEU A 377 -24.57 -6.93 15.24
N ASP A 378 -24.45 -6.30 16.41
CA ASP A 378 -25.12 -5.02 16.70
C ASP A 378 -24.53 -3.89 15.84
N ALA A 379 -23.20 -3.86 15.68
CA ALA A 379 -22.53 -2.92 14.77
C ALA A 379 -22.95 -3.16 13.31
N GLN A 380 -22.98 -4.41 12.85
CA GLN A 380 -23.45 -4.75 11.49
C GLN A 380 -24.91 -4.31 11.27
N GLN A 381 -25.76 -4.51 12.28
CA GLN A 381 -27.15 -4.09 12.21
C GLN A 381 -27.28 -2.57 12.13
N ALA A 382 -26.42 -1.81 12.82
CA ALA A 382 -26.39 -0.36 12.75
C ALA A 382 -26.12 0.12 11.31
N GLU A 383 -25.07 -0.44 10.70
CA GLU A 383 -24.64 -0.12 9.34
C GLU A 383 -25.73 -0.48 8.31
N ARG A 384 -26.31 -1.69 8.40
CA ARG A 384 -27.32 -2.16 7.45
C ARG A 384 -28.67 -1.46 7.60
N LYS A 385 -29.20 -1.36 8.82
CA LYS A 385 -30.58 -0.91 9.04
C LYS A 385 -30.70 0.62 9.04
N TYR A 386 -29.75 1.30 9.69
CA TYR A 386 -29.87 2.73 9.95
C TYR A 386 -28.99 3.60 9.07
N VAL A 387 -27.80 3.10 8.68
CA VAL A 387 -26.92 3.79 7.72
C VAL A 387 -27.26 3.43 6.28
N GLY A 388 -27.79 2.22 6.04
CA GLY A 388 -28.26 1.76 4.72
C GLY A 388 -27.18 1.10 3.86
N VAL A 389 -26.02 0.77 4.44
CA VAL A 389 -24.92 0.12 3.73
C VAL A 389 -25.10 -1.39 3.80
N ASN A 390 -25.15 -2.05 2.64
CA ASN A 390 -25.33 -3.49 2.59
C ASN A 390 -23.98 -4.22 2.72
N CYS A 391 -23.51 -4.38 3.95
CA CYS A 391 -22.27 -5.08 4.30
C CYS A 391 -22.53 -6.52 4.80
N GLY A 392 -21.50 -7.37 4.73
CA GLY A 392 -21.46 -8.63 5.47
C GLY A 392 -20.98 -8.42 6.91
N ILE A 393 -20.51 -9.46 7.60
CA ILE A 393 -20.14 -9.35 9.03
C ILE A 393 -18.62 -9.20 9.22
N MET A 394 -17.83 -9.41 8.17
CA MET A 394 -16.38 -9.54 8.24
C MET A 394 -15.71 -8.39 9.00
N ASP A 395 -16.11 -7.16 8.68
CA ASP A 395 -15.50 -5.95 9.22
C ASP A 395 -15.71 -5.86 10.73
N GLN A 396 -16.98 -5.89 11.15
CA GLN A 396 -17.36 -5.82 12.55
C GLN A 396 -16.85 -7.03 13.33
N PHE A 397 -16.83 -8.22 12.73
CA PHE A 397 -16.35 -9.44 13.40
C PHE A 397 -14.85 -9.41 13.66
N ALA A 398 -14.07 -8.96 12.67
CA ALA A 398 -12.63 -8.79 12.81
C ALA A 398 -12.29 -7.70 13.81
N VAL A 399 -12.97 -6.56 13.76
CA VAL A 399 -12.76 -5.43 14.68
C VAL A 399 -13.11 -5.81 16.12
N ALA A 400 -14.21 -6.55 16.32
CA ALA A 400 -14.65 -6.92 17.65
C ALA A 400 -13.68 -7.89 18.32
N ASN A 401 -13.22 -8.94 17.61
CA ASN A 401 -12.46 -10.05 18.19
C ASN A 401 -10.96 -9.80 18.20
#